data_AF-A0AAD7PY41-F1
#
_entry.id   AF-A0AAD7PY41-F1
#
_cell.length_a   1.000
_cell.length_b   1.000
_cell.length_c   1.000
_cell.angle_alpha   90.00
_cell.angle_beta   90.00
_cell.angle_gamma   90.00
#
_symmetry.space_group_name_H-M   'P 1'
#
loop_
_entity.id
_entity.type
_entity.pdbx_description
1 polymer ?
#
loop_
_entity_poly.entity_id
_entity_poly.type
_entity_poly.pdbx_seq_one_letter_code
_entity_poly.pdbx_strand_id
1 'polypeptide(L)'
;MKVTVVSRSGREIVKGGIELSDSATVADLQEAIHRRTKKFYPSRQRLTLPLQPGTKERPIVLNYKKSLKDYYDSNVDNFNVVFKDLGPQVSYRTLFFWEYLGPLILYPIFYYFPVYQFFGYKGERVIHPVQTYALYYWCLHYSKRILETFFVHRFSHATSPLSNVFRNCAYYWTFGSYVAYYVNHPLYTPVSDLQMKIGFRGWDTLSSFKPLLPYFAKESSQS
;
A
#
# COMPACT_ATOMS: atom_id res chain seq x y z
N MET A 1 17.80 -30.23 8.87
CA MET A 1 18.76 -29.08 8.92
C MET A 1 18.58 -28.22 10.17
N LYS A 2 19.66 -27.67 10.74
CA LYS A 2 19.62 -26.67 11.84
C LYS A 2 19.83 -25.26 11.30
N VAL A 3 18.88 -24.36 11.55
CA VAL A 3 18.91 -22.97 11.08
C VAL A 3 19.07 -22.02 12.26
N THR A 4 20.16 -21.24 12.28
CA THR A 4 20.39 -20.21 13.29
C THR A 4 19.88 -18.87 12.77
N VAL A 5 18.98 -18.25 13.54
CA VAL A 5 18.35 -16.97 13.18
C VAL A 5 19.00 -15.86 13.99
N VAL A 6 19.85 -15.06 13.34
CA VAL A 6 20.58 -13.95 13.96
C VAL A 6 20.00 -12.61 13.53
N SER A 7 20.01 -11.63 14.41
CA SER A 7 19.74 -10.24 14.04
C SER A 7 20.95 -9.63 13.31
N ARG A 8 20.76 -8.45 12.70
CA ARG A 8 21.87 -7.68 12.10
C ARG A 8 22.99 -7.34 13.09
N SER A 9 22.70 -7.28 14.38
CA SER A 9 23.68 -7.02 15.44
C SER A 9 24.31 -8.31 15.99
N GLY A 10 24.12 -9.46 15.32
CA GLY A 10 24.66 -10.76 15.73
C GLY A 10 23.91 -11.43 16.89
N ARG A 11 22.88 -10.79 17.46
CA ARG A 11 22.08 -11.36 18.54
C ARG A 11 21.15 -12.44 18.00
N GLU A 12 21.18 -13.64 18.57
CA GLU A 12 20.22 -14.71 18.26
C GLU A 12 18.80 -14.29 18.62
N ILE A 13 17.88 -14.36 17.66
CA ILE A 13 16.46 -14.08 17.86
C ILE A 13 15.74 -15.30 18.44
N VAL A 14 16.18 -16.50 18.06
CA VAL A 14 15.68 -17.78 18.59
C VAL A 14 16.85 -18.54 19.20
N LYS A 15 16.91 -18.58 20.54
CA LYS A 15 17.95 -19.30 21.27
C LYS A 15 17.88 -20.80 20.94
N GLY A 16 19.01 -21.38 20.53
CA GLY A 16 19.13 -22.81 20.21
C GLY A 16 18.87 -23.18 18.74
N GLY A 17 18.55 -22.20 17.89
CA GLY A 17 18.26 -22.44 16.47
C GLY A 17 16.91 -23.13 16.24
N ILE A 18 16.55 -23.32 14.97
CA ILE A 18 15.33 -23.99 14.55
C ILE A 18 15.71 -25.21 13.72
N GLU A 19 15.25 -26.38 14.14
CA GLU A 19 15.35 -27.61 13.36
C GLU A 19 14.17 -27.70 12.40
N LEU A 20 14.48 -27.85 11.11
CA LEU A 20 13.51 -27.99 10.03
C LEU A 20 13.84 -29.23 9.21
N SER A 21 12.79 -29.83 8.62
CA SER A 21 12.95 -30.89 7.62
C SER A 21 13.65 -30.37 6.37
N ASP A 22 14.38 -31.22 5.68
CA ASP A 22 15.17 -30.79 4.50
C ASP A 22 14.31 -30.44 3.28
N SER A 23 12.99 -30.69 3.32
CA SER A 23 12.02 -30.22 2.32
C SER A 23 11.32 -28.91 2.69
N ALA A 24 11.70 -28.28 3.80
CA ALA A 24 11.02 -27.09 4.31
C ALA A 24 11.26 -25.85 3.42
N THR A 25 10.21 -25.04 3.30
CA THR A 25 10.23 -23.77 2.58
C THR A 25 10.62 -22.62 3.51
N VAL A 26 10.90 -21.46 2.91
CA VAL A 26 11.13 -20.22 3.67
C VAL A 26 9.89 -19.84 4.50
N ALA A 27 8.68 -20.15 4.03
CA ALA A 27 7.45 -19.92 4.78
C ALA A 27 7.40 -20.76 6.07
N ASP A 28 7.80 -22.04 6.00
CA ASP A 28 7.84 -22.92 7.17
C ASP A 28 8.83 -22.42 8.24
N LEU A 29 9.96 -21.86 7.80
CA LEU A 29 10.92 -21.20 8.69
C LEU A 29 10.32 -19.95 9.35
N GLN A 30 9.61 -19.11 8.58
CA GLN A 30 8.94 -17.93 9.14
C GLN A 30 7.85 -18.31 10.15
N GLU A 31 7.09 -19.37 9.88
CA GLU A 31 6.11 -19.91 10.82
C GLU A 31 6.77 -20.48 12.08
N ALA A 32 7.87 -21.22 11.94
CA ALA A 32 8.61 -21.75 13.07
C ALA A 32 9.15 -20.62 13.98
N ILE A 33 9.67 -19.54 13.38
CA ILE A 33 10.06 -18.32 14.11
C ILE A 33 8.85 -17.73 14.84
N HIS A 34 7.70 -17.63 14.18
CA HIS A 34 6.48 -17.09 14.78
C HIS A 34 5.95 -17.96 15.94
N ARG A 35 6.05 -19.30 15.84
CA ARG A 35 5.67 -20.22 16.91
C ARG A 35 6.51 -20.00 18.16
N ARG A 36 7.83 -19.80 18.00
CA ARG A 36 8.76 -19.50 19.10
C ARG A 36 8.62 -18.05 19.61
N THR A 37 8.30 -17.12 18.72
CA THR A 37 8.22 -15.68 19.01
C THR A 37 6.93 -15.09 18.44
N LYS A 38 5.83 -15.22 19.18
CA LYS A 38 4.48 -14.79 18.75
C LYS A 38 4.39 -13.33 18.30
N LYS A 39 5.30 -12.47 18.77
CA LYS A 39 5.38 -11.06 18.35
C LYS A 39 5.70 -10.89 16.85
N PHE A 40 6.48 -11.78 16.27
CA PHE A 40 6.96 -11.67 14.88
C PHE A 40 6.13 -12.57 13.96
N TYR A 41 4.98 -12.08 13.48
CA TYR A 41 4.20 -12.81 12.47
C TYR A 41 4.92 -12.81 11.10
N PRO A 42 4.69 -13.82 10.24
CA PRO A 42 5.50 -14.07 9.04
C PRO A 42 5.75 -12.86 8.14
N SER A 43 4.74 -12.03 7.88
CA SER A 43 4.91 -10.85 7.00
C SER A 43 5.74 -9.72 7.62
N ARG A 44 5.99 -9.69 8.94
CA ARG A 44 6.97 -8.77 9.54
C ARG A 44 8.40 -9.23 9.33
N GLN A 45 8.59 -10.51 9.03
CA GLN A 45 9.90 -11.13 9.01
C GLN A 45 10.54 -10.96 7.64
N ARG A 46 11.62 -10.19 7.56
CA ARG A 46 12.50 -10.18 6.40
C ARG A 46 13.72 -11.03 6.70
N LEU A 47 13.83 -12.14 5.99
CA LEU A 47 14.97 -13.05 6.07
C LEU A 47 15.93 -12.77 4.92
N THR A 48 17.21 -12.63 5.24
CA THR A 48 18.27 -12.40 4.28
C THR A 48 19.46 -13.32 4.55
N LEU A 49 20.18 -13.69 3.49
CA LEU A 49 21.45 -14.38 3.65
C LEU A 49 22.49 -13.49 4.37
N PRO A 50 23.36 -14.07 5.19
CA PRO A 50 24.45 -13.36 5.83
C PRO A 50 25.41 -12.86 4.75
N LEU A 51 25.69 -11.56 4.75
CA LEU A 51 26.71 -10.96 3.90
C LEU A 51 28.09 -11.20 4.52
N GLN A 52 29.09 -11.49 3.70
CA GLN A 52 30.47 -11.48 4.18
C GLN A 52 30.89 -10.05 4.53
N PRO A 53 31.49 -9.81 5.71
CA PRO A 53 31.91 -8.47 6.11
C PRO A 53 32.90 -7.89 5.09
N GLY A 54 32.50 -6.79 4.44
CA GLY A 54 33.33 -6.07 3.45
C GLY A 54 32.77 -6.04 2.02
N THR A 55 31.72 -6.78 1.70
CA THR A 55 31.08 -6.71 0.37
C THR A 55 29.98 -5.64 0.32
N LYS A 56 29.99 -4.78 -0.70
CA LYS A 56 28.94 -3.78 -1.01
C LYS A 56 27.69 -4.41 -1.67
N GLU A 57 27.58 -5.73 -1.66
CA GLU A 57 26.50 -6.44 -2.33
C GLU A 57 25.19 -6.37 -1.53
N ARG A 58 24.07 -6.31 -2.25
CA ARG A 58 22.76 -6.27 -1.60
C ARG A 58 22.46 -7.65 -1.01
N PRO A 59 22.03 -7.74 0.25
CA PRO A 59 21.70 -9.02 0.86
C PRO A 59 20.55 -9.67 0.10
N ILE A 60 20.74 -10.92 -0.32
CA ILE A 60 19.73 -11.70 -1.04
C ILE A 60 18.56 -11.95 -0.08
N VAL A 61 17.37 -11.48 -0.48
CA VAL A 61 16.14 -11.68 0.29
C VAL A 61 15.58 -13.06 -0.04
N LEU A 62 15.31 -13.84 1.00
CA LEU A 62 14.71 -15.16 0.88
C LEU A 62 13.24 -15.03 0.47
N ASN A 63 12.84 -15.73 -0.59
CA ASN A 63 11.47 -15.72 -1.09
C ASN A 63 10.64 -16.80 -0.36
N TYR A 64 9.50 -16.42 0.20
CA TYR A 64 8.61 -17.30 0.96
C TYR A 64 8.19 -18.58 0.20
N LYS A 65 8.10 -18.54 -1.13
CA LYS A 65 7.70 -19.69 -1.96
C LYS A 65 8.83 -20.67 -2.30
N LYS A 66 10.07 -20.25 -2.14
CA LYS A 66 11.22 -21.06 -2.54
C LYS A 66 11.61 -22.03 -1.43
N SER A 67 12.19 -23.15 -1.84
CA SER A 67 12.75 -24.11 -0.90
C SER A 67 13.98 -23.49 -0.25
N LEU A 68 14.24 -23.82 1.01
CA LEU A 68 15.48 -23.39 1.65
C LEU A 68 16.71 -23.98 0.94
N LYS A 69 16.58 -25.16 0.32
CA LYS A 69 17.62 -25.82 -0.49
C LYS A 69 18.11 -24.99 -1.68
N ASP A 70 17.29 -24.07 -2.19
CA ASP A 70 17.70 -23.18 -3.29
C ASP A 70 18.74 -22.14 -2.84
N TYR A 71 18.95 -22.00 -1.53
CA TYR A 71 19.73 -20.94 -0.91
C TYR A 71 20.88 -21.43 -0.01
N TYR A 72 20.99 -22.74 0.25
CA TYR A 72 22.09 -23.31 1.03
C TYR A 72 22.73 -24.48 0.28
N ASP A 73 24.05 -24.55 0.30
CA ASP A 73 24.79 -25.70 -0.22
C ASP A 73 24.67 -26.88 0.76
N SER A 74 24.36 -28.06 0.24
CA SER A 74 24.09 -29.31 0.98
C SER A 74 25.20 -29.80 1.94
N ASN A 75 26.33 -29.09 2.02
CA ASN A 75 27.52 -29.43 2.81
C ASN A 75 27.66 -28.64 4.13
N VAL A 76 26.66 -27.83 4.52
CA VAL A 76 26.74 -27.00 5.75
C VAL A 76 25.68 -27.45 6.76
N ASP A 77 26.12 -28.01 7.89
CA ASP A 77 25.25 -28.49 8.98
C ASP A 77 24.46 -27.36 9.67
N ASN A 78 24.98 -26.12 9.62
CA ASN A 78 24.40 -24.94 10.25
C ASN A 78 24.18 -23.81 9.23
N PHE A 79 22.92 -23.55 8.89
CA PHE A 79 22.54 -22.46 7.99
C PHE A 79 22.22 -21.20 8.81
N ASN A 80 23.00 -20.14 8.61
CA ASN A 80 22.79 -18.85 9.30
C ASN A 80 21.89 -17.96 8.45
N VAL A 81 20.84 -17.38 9.05
CA VAL A 81 19.93 -16.43 8.40
C VAL A 81 19.84 -15.15 9.21
N VAL A 82 19.96 -14.01 8.53
CA VAL A 82 19.80 -12.69 9.15
C VAL A 82 18.32 -12.30 9.14
N PHE A 83 17.78 -12.07 10.33
CA PHE A 83 16.43 -11.58 10.58
C PHE A 83 16.42 -10.06 10.70
N LYS A 84 15.49 -9.43 9.97
CA LYS A 84 15.13 -8.03 10.12
C LYS A 84 13.61 -7.92 10.37
N ASP A 85 13.25 -7.22 11.43
CA ASP A 85 11.86 -6.82 11.69
C ASP A 85 11.49 -5.63 10.79
N LEU A 86 10.42 -5.78 10.00
CA LEU A 86 9.85 -4.75 9.13
C LEU A 86 8.79 -3.89 9.84
N GLY A 87 8.46 -4.19 11.10
CA GLY A 87 7.40 -3.52 11.85
C GLY A 87 5.98 -3.94 11.39
N PRO A 88 4.93 -3.22 11.82
CA PRO A 88 3.56 -3.49 11.41
C PRO A 88 3.38 -3.42 9.89
N GLN A 89 2.96 -4.54 9.32
CA GLN A 89 2.72 -4.74 7.89
C GLN A 89 1.24 -4.99 7.64
N VAL A 90 0.71 -4.38 6.58
CA VAL A 90 -0.68 -4.56 6.12
C VAL A 90 -0.70 -5.00 4.66
N SER A 91 -1.78 -5.62 4.21
CA SER A 91 -1.92 -5.96 2.79
C SER A 91 -1.98 -4.71 1.91
N TYR A 92 -1.36 -4.75 0.74
CA TYR A 92 -1.51 -3.69 -0.27
C TYR A 92 -2.97 -3.47 -0.67
N ARG A 93 -3.76 -4.55 -0.74
CA ARG A 93 -5.21 -4.48 -1.02
C ARG A 93 -5.92 -3.59 0.01
N THR A 94 -5.59 -3.73 1.29
CA THR A 94 -6.12 -2.89 2.37
C THR A 94 -5.63 -1.45 2.28
N LEU A 95 -4.34 -1.25 1.97
CA LEU A 95 -3.77 0.09 1.80
C LEU A 95 -4.52 0.87 0.70
N PHE A 96 -4.63 0.31 -0.50
CA PHE A 96 -5.30 0.97 -1.62
C PHE A 96 -6.80 1.17 -1.39
N PHE A 97 -7.46 0.24 -0.70
CA PHE A 97 -8.85 0.42 -0.30
C PHE A 97 -9.02 1.68 0.56
N TRP A 98 -8.25 1.83 1.64
CA TRP A 98 -8.35 3.00 2.52
C TRP A 98 -7.88 4.30 1.84
N GLU A 99 -6.88 4.22 0.97
CA GLU A 99 -6.40 5.33 0.17
C GLU A 99 -7.53 5.95 -0.67
N TYR A 100 -8.34 5.11 -1.33
CA TYR A 100 -9.43 5.54 -2.23
C TYR A 100 -10.77 5.74 -1.54
N LEU A 101 -11.00 5.10 -0.40
CA LEU A 101 -12.23 5.25 0.37
C LEU A 101 -12.41 6.67 0.90
N GLY A 102 -11.33 7.33 1.33
CA GLY A 102 -11.39 8.69 1.84
C GLY A 102 -11.95 9.68 0.83
N PRO A 103 -11.32 9.87 -0.34
CA PRO A 103 -11.83 10.75 -1.38
C PRO A 103 -13.27 10.43 -1.80
N LEU A 104 -13.65 9.14 -1.81
CA LEU A 104 -15.00 8.70 -2.14
C LEU A 104 -16.04 9.18 -1.11
N ILE A 105 -15.69 9.23 0.19
CA ILE A 105 -16.59 9.66 1.26
C ILE A 105 -16.53 11.17 1.47
N LEU A 106 -15.32 11.74 1.48
CA LEU A 106 -15.09 13.14 1.81
C LEU A 106 -15.69 14.07 0.75
N TYR A 107 -15.61 13.74 -0.53
CA TYR A 107 -16.16 14.60 -1.58
C TYR A 107 -17.70 14.78 -1.45
N PRO A 108 -18.51 13.70 -1.32
CA PRO A 108 -19.93 13.82 -1.01
C PRO A 108 -20.23 14.60 0.28
N ILE A 109 -19.34 14.59 1.28
CA ILE A 109 -19.54 15.38 2.50
C ILE A 109 -19.56 16.88 2.16
N PHE A 110 -18.60 17.38 1.37
CA PHE A 110 -18.60 18.78 0.92
C PHE A 110 -19.79 19.11 0.01
N TYR A 111 -20.26 18.14 -0.77
CA TYR A 111 -21.43 18.34 -1.64
C TYR A 111 -22.74 18.34 -0.85
N TYR A 112 -23.05 17.35 -0.03
CA TYR A 112 -24.38 17.23 0.60
C TYR A 112 -24.52 17.99 1.92
N PHE A 113 -23.44 18.10 2.71
CA PHE A 113 -23.52 18.72 4.04
C PHE A 113 -23.18 20.21 3.99
N PRO A 114 -23.73 21.02 4.91
CA PRO A 114 -23.48 22.46 4.99
C PRO A 114 -22.12 22.78 5.61
N VAL A 115 -21.04 22.12 5.15
CA VAL A 115 -19.67 22.28 5.69
C VAL A 115 -19.24 23.75 5.67
N TYR A 116 -19.63 24.51 4.66
CA TYR A 116 -19.30 25.92 4.48
C TYR A 116 -19.96 26.86 5.50
N GLN A 117 -21.07 26.46 6.13
CA GLN A 117 -21.69 27.26 7.18
C GLN A 117 -20.78 27.38 8.40
N PHE A 118 -20.02 26.33 8.72
CA PHE A 118 -19.01 26.35 9.77
C PHE A 118 -17.83 27.27 9.44
N PHE A 119 -17.59 27.55 8.16
CA PHE A 119 -16.57 28.48 7.68
C PHE A 119 -17.08 29.93 7.51
N GLY A 120 -18.31 30.23 7.96
CA GLY A 120 -18.88 31.58 7.95
C GLY A 120 -19.70 31.93 6.70
N TYR A 121 -19.88 30.99 5.76
CA TYR A 121 -20.74 31.20 4.59
C TYR A 121 -22.20 30.88 4.96
N LYS A 122 -22.94 31.91 5.39
CA LYS A 122 -24.33 31.79 5.89
C LYS A 122 -25.42 31.97 4.82
N GLY A 123 -25.07 31.87 3.53
CA GLY A 123 -26.01 32.03 2.41
C GLY A 123 -26.58 30.71 1.90
N GLU A 124 -27.67 30.78 1.13
CA GLU A 124 -28.14 29.64 0.33
C GLU A 124 -27.12 29.32 -0.75
N ARG A 125 -26.64 28.07 -0.78
CA ARG A 125 -25.70 27.61 -1.80
C ARG A 125 -26.46 27.22 -3.05
N VAL A 126 -26.25 27.97 -4.13
CA VAL A 126 -26.70 27.56 -5.46
C VAL A 126 -25.79 26.45 -5.98
N ILE A 127 -26.37 25.30 -6.33
CA ILE A 127 -25.63 24.18 -6.91
C ILE A 127 -25.81 24.21 -8.42
N HIS A 128 -24.69 24.33 -9.14
CA HIS A 128 -24.65 24.28 -10.59
C HIS A 128 -24.60 22.83 -11.10
N PRO A 129 -25.19 22.53 -12.27
CA PRO A 129 -25.17 21.18 -12.85
C PRO A 129 -23.76 20.57 -12.98
N VAL A 130 -22.74 21.40 -13.27
CA VAL A 130 -21.34 20.96 -13.37
C VAL A 130 -20.80 20.38 -12.06
N GLN A 131 -21.22 20.91 -10.91
CA GLN A 131 -20.82 20.39 -9.60
C GLN A 131 -21.43 19.00 -9.36
N THR A 132 -22.69 18.82 -9.75
CA THR A 132 -23.38 17.52 -9.70
C THR A 132 -22.72 16.50 -10.62
N TYR A 133 -22.34 16.88 -11.85
CA TYR A 133 -21.59 15.99 -12.73
C TYR A 133 -20.21 15.66 -12.16
N ALA A 134 -19.49 16.65 -11.63
CA ALA A 134 -18.20 16.42 -10.98
C ALA A 134 -18.31 15.42 -9.82
N LEU A 135 -19.36 15.52 -9.00
CA LEU A 135 -19.66 14.54 -7.95
C LEU A 135 -19.81 13.12 -8.50
N TYR A 136 -20.64 12.93 -9.53
CA TYR A 136 -20.85 11.61 -10.11
C TYR A 136 -19.56 11.03 -10.69
N TYR A 137 -18.83 11.80 -11.48
CA TYR A 137 -17.55 11.38 -12.06
C TYR A 137 -16.52 11.03 -10.99
N TRP A 138 -16.44 11.83 -9.93
CA TRP A 138 -15.56 11.58 -8.79
C TRP A 138 -15.91 10.26 -8.08
N CYS A 139 -17.19 10.07 -7.75
CA CYS A 139 -17.65 8.87 -7.07
C CYS A 139 -17.46 7.62 -7.93
N LEU A 140 -17.81 7.69 -9.22
CA LEU A 140 -17.61 6.60 -10.17
C LEU A 140 -16.13 6.25 -10.32
N HIS A 141 -15.25 7.25 -10.37
CA HIS A 141 -13.82 7.03 -10.43
C HIS A 141 -13.29 6.29 -9.22
N TYR A 142 -13.48 6.82 -8.01
CA TYR A 142 -12.94 6.17 -6.82
C TYR A 142 -13.60 4.81 -6.54
N SER A 143 -14.88 4.64 -6.91
CA SER A 143 -15.55 3.33 -6.89
C SER A 143 -14.88 2.34 -7.85
N LYS A 144 -14.63 2.75 -9.11
CA LYS A 144 -13.88 1.94 -10.08
C LYS A 144 -12.51 1.56 -9.53
N ARG A 145 -11.77 2.49 -8.93
CA ARG A 145 -10.44 2.24 -8.34
C ARG A 145 -10.47 1.24 -7.19
N ILE A 146 -11.52 1.29 -6.35
CA ILE A 146 -11.74 0.30 -5.28
C ILE A 146 -12.07 -1.07 -5.88
N LEU A 147 -12.95 -1.14 -6.89
CA LEU A 147 -13.28 -2.39 -7.57
C LEU A 147 -12.05 -2.98 -8.28
N GLU A 148 -11.27 -2.17 -8.99
CA GLU A 148 -10.00 -2.57 -9.61
C GLU A 148 -9.03 -3.15 -8.58
N THR A 149 -8.93 -2.53 -7.40
CA THR A 149 -8.08 -3.00 -6.29
C THR A 149 -8.46 -4.40 -5.82
N PHE A 150 -9.74 -4.77 -5.88
CA PHE A 150 -10.25 -6.05 -5.40
C PHE A 150 -10.33 -7.13 -6.47
N PHE A 151 -10.65 -6.77 -7.71
CA PHE A 151 -10.97 -7.73 -8.76
C PHE A 151 -9.93 -7.78 -9.89
N VAL A 152 -9.17 -6.70 -10.11
CA VAL A 152 -8.27 -6.58 -11.27
C VAL A 152 -6.81 -6.61 -10.85
N HIS A 153 -6.46 -5.92 -9.77
CA HIS A 153 -5.08 -5.77 -9.33
C HIS A 153 -4.54 -7.06 -8.69
N ARG A 154 -3.47 -7.58 -9.29
CA ARG A 154 -2.66 -8.66 -8.71
C ARG A 154 -1.40 -8.05 -8.09
N PHE A 155 -1.34 -8.02 -6.77
CA PHE A 155 -0.18 -7.49 -6.06
C PHE A 155 0.97 -8.50 -6.04
N SER A 156 2.14 -8.10 -6.53
CA SER A 156 3.36 -8.92 -6.54
C SER A 156 3.98 -9.04 -5.14
N HIS A 157 3.95 -7.95 -4.37
CA HIS A 157 4.29 -7.94 -2.96
C HIS A 157 3.00 -8.07 -2.14
N ALA A 158 3.04 -8.91 -1.10
CA ALA A 158 1.86 -9.18 -0.30
C ALA A 158 1.53 -8.04 0.68
N THR A 159 2.54 -7.35 1.21
CA THR A 159 2.38 -6.39 2.31
C THR A 159 3.23 -5.12 2.20
N SER A 160 2.73 -4.05 2.81
CA SER A 160 3.34 -2.73 2.92
C SER A 160 3.43 -2.30 4.39
N PRO A 161 4.44 -1.49 4.78
CA PRO A 161 4.50 -0.88 6.11
C PRO A 161 3.25 -0.06 6.43
N LEU A 162 2.74 -0.17 7.65
CA LEU A 162 1.53 0.56 8.09
C LEU A 162 1.70 2.09 8.01
N SER A 163 2.91 2.61 8.23
CA SER A 163 3.22 4.04 8.08
C SER A 163 2.88 4.58 6.68
N ASN A 164 3.02 3.75 5.64
CA ASN A 164 2.73 4.13 4.27
C ASN A 164 1.24 4.30 4.04
N VAL A 165 0.41 3.52 4.75
CA VAL A 165 -1.05 3.69 4.72
C VAL A 165 -1.43 5.08 5.19
N PHE A 166 -0.91 5.50 6.34
CA PHE A 166 -1.21 6.82 6.89
C PHE A 166 -0.73 7.95 5.98
N ARG A 167 0.49 7.85 5.44
CA ARG A 167 1.03 8.86 4.52
C ARG A 167 0.21 8.97 3.23
N ASN A 168 -0.13 7.84 2.62
CA ASN A 168 -0.92 7.83 1.40
C ASN A 168 -2.35 8.31 1.65
N CYS A 169 -2.99 7.82 2.72
CA CYS A 169 -4.33 8.27 3.08
C CYS A 169 -4.33 9.78 3.35
N ALA A 170 -3.40 10.29 4.15
CA ALA A 170 -3.29 11.73 4.40
C ALA A 170 -3.15 12.52 3.10
N TYR A 171 -2.31 12.08 2.17
CA TYR A 171 -2.16 12.71 0.86
C TYR A 171 -3.49 12.70 0.07
N TYR A 172 -4.05 11.53 -0.23
CA TYR A 172 -5.24 11.42 -1.07
C TYR A 172 -6.47 12.06 -0.43
N TRP A 173 -6.65 11.90 0.87
CA TRP A 173 -7.82 12.42 1.59
C TRP A 173 -7.76 13.95 1.67
N THR A 174 -6.58 14.51 1.92
CA THR A 174 -6.40 15.98 1.96
C THR A 174 -6.57 16.59 0.57
N PHE A 175 -5.92 16.03 -0.46
CA PHE A 175 -6.08 16.50 -1.83
C PHE A 175 -7.52 16.34 -2.33
N GLY A 176 -8.16 15.21 -2.02
CA GLY A 176 -9.57 14.98 -2.36
C GLY A 176 -10.50 15.98 -1.67
N SER A 177 -10.26 16.28 -0.39
CA SER A 177 -10.99 17.31 0.36
C SER A 177 -10.73 18.70 -0.20
N TYR A 178 -9.49 19.01 -0.59
CA TYR A 178 -9.11 20.28 -1.19
C TYR A 178 -9.87 20.51 -2.50
N VAL A 179 -9.87 19.53 -3.41
CA VAL A 179 -10.64 19.63 -4.67
C VAL A 179 -12.14 19.74 -4.39
N ALA A 180 -12.68 18.91 -3.48
CA ALA A 180 -14.08 18.96 -3.11
C ALA A 180 -14.48 20.32 -2.52
N TYR A 181 -13.61 20.93 -1.71
CA TYR A 181 -13.83 22.23 -1.10
C TYR A 181 -14.01 23.33 -2.15
N TYR A 182 -13.11 23.43 -3.14
CA TYR A 182 -13.18 24.49 -4.16
C TYR A 182 -14.28 24.25 -5.17
N VAL A 183 -14.49 23.01 -5.61
CA VAL A 183 -15.52 22.70 -6.62
C VAL A 183 -16.91 22.93 -6.03
N ASN A 184 -17.14 22.63 -4.76
CA ASN A 184 -18.45 22.78 -4.11
C ASN A 184 -18.60 24.08 -3.32
N HIS A 185 -17.64 25.00 -3.46
CA HIS A 185 -17.63 26.27 -2.74
C HIS A 185 -18.85 27.14 -3.10
N PRO A 186 -19.46 27.88 -2.15
CA PRO A 186 -20.60 28.75 -2.46
C PRO A 186 -20.32 29.84 -3.50
N LEU A 187 -19.06 30.25 -3.64
CA LEU A 187 -18.59 31.23 -4.62
C LEU A 187 -18.06 30.60 -5.91
N TYR A 188 -18.39 29.32 -6.17
CA TYR A 188 -17.92 28.63 -7.36
C TYR A 188 -18.53 29.24 -8.63
N THR A 189 -17.67 29.65 -9.55
CA THR A 189 -18.07 30.14 -10.87
C THR A 189 -17.97 29.03 -11.90
N PRO A 190 -19.08 28.61 -12.54
CA PRO A 190 -19.04 27.55 -13.54
C PRO A 190 -18.25 27.99 -14.78
N VAL A 191 -17.54 27.02 -15.37
CA VAL A 191 -16.91 27.18 -16.68
C VAL A 191 -17.96 27.09 -17.80
N SER A 192 -17.60 27.48 -19.02
CA SER A 192 -18.50 27.33 -20.18
C SER A 192 -18.86 25.87 -20.48
N ASP A 193 -20.05 25.63 -21.02
CA ASP A 193 -20.53 24.29 -21.39
C ASP A 193 -19.57 23.53 -22.31
N LEU A 194 -18.91 24.24 -23.24
CA LEU A 194 -17.93 23.67 -24.14
C LEU A 194 -16.70 23.17 -23.38
N GLN A 195 -16.14 23.99 -22.48
CA GLN A 195 -15.00 23.60 -21.65
C GLN A 195 -15.35 22.43 -20.73
N MET A 196 -16.54 22.46 -20.14
CA MET A 196 -17.06 21.36 -19.32
C MET A 196 -17.12 20.05 -20.11
N LYS A 197 -17.74 20.06 -21.30
CA LYS A 197 -17.86 18.87 -22.17
C LYS A 197 -16.49 18.34 -22.63
N ILE A 198 -15.57 19.22 -22.98
CA ILE A 198 -14.19 18.84 -23.34
C ILE A 198 -13.50 18.17 -22.15
N GLY A 199 -13.62 18.75 -20.95
CA GLY A 199 -13.06 18.21 -19.71
C GLY A 199 -13.58 16.80 -19.41
N PHE A 200 -14.90 16.59 -19.44
CA PHE A 200 -15.49 15.27 -19.17
C PHE A 200 -15.16 14.24 -20.25
N ARG A 201 -15.12 14.63 -21.53
CA ARG A 201 -14.69 13.73 -22.62
C ARG A 201 -13.23 13.30 -22.47
N GLY A 202 -12.37 14.23 -22.05
CA GLY A 202 -10.97 13.93 -21.73
C GLY A 202 -10.84 12.96 -20.55
N TRP A 203 -11.69 13.12 -19.53
CA TRP A 203 -11.75 12.21 -18.38
C TRP A 203 -12.14 10.79 -18.75
N ASP A 204 -13.19 10.59 -19.54
CA ASP A 204 -13.63 9.26 -19.99
C ASP A 204 -12.52 8.54 -20.76
N THR A 205 -11.76 9.30 -21.55
CA THR A 205 -10.62 8.77 -22.30
C THR A 205 -9.49 8.35 -21.35
N LEU A 206 -9.06 9.24 -20.44
CA LEU A 206 -7.95 8.99 -19.51
C LEU A 206 -8.26 7.92 -18.46
N SER A 207 -9.51 7.83 -18.01
CA SER A 207 -9.96 6.83 -17.04
C SER A 207 -10.15 5.42 -17.65
N SER A 208 -10.24 5.34 -18.98
CA SER A 208 -10.30 4.09 -19.75
C SER A 208 -8.91 3.54 -20.12
N PHE A 209 -7.88 4.38 -20.16
CA PHE A 209 -6.51 3.91 -20.29
C PHE A 209 -6.09 3.15 -19.04
N LYS A 210 -5.63 1.91 -19.23
CA LYS A 210 -5.10 1.03 -18.18
C LYS A 210 -4.23 1.82 -17.20
N PRO A 211 -4.27 1.51 -15.89
CA PRO A 211 -3.55 2.29 -14.91
C PRO A 211 -2.07 2.31 -15.28
N LEU A 212 -1.48 3.51 -15.43
CA LEU A 212 -0.03 3.74 -15.48
C LEU A 212 0.67 3.42 -14.12
N LEU A 213 0.01 2.64 -13.26
CA LEU A 213 0.46 2.22 -11.94
C LEU A 213 1.36 0.97 -11.86
N PRO A 214 1.90 0.36 -12.93
CA PRO A 214 3.08 -0.49 -12.75
C PRO A 214 4.28 0.34 -12.25
N TYR A 215 4.28 1.67 -12.43
CA TYR A 215 5.44 2.51 -12.15
C TYR A 215 5.57 2.98 -10.68
N PHE A 216 4.48 3.37 -10.00
CA PHE A 216 4.59 3.84 -8.60
C PHE A 216 4.83 2.74 -7.56
N ALA A 217 4.47 1.49 -7.87
CA ALA A 217 4.87 0.35 -7.04
C ALA A 217 6.38 0.08 -7.11
N LYS A 218 7.08 0.61 -8.11
CA LYS A 218 8.53 0.47 -8.28
C LYS A 218 9.31 1.56 -7.54
N GLU A 219 8.77 2.78 -7.43
CA GLU A 219 9.49 3.92 -6.82
C GLU A 219 9.44 3.96 -5.29
N SER A 220 8.37 3.47 -4.64
CA SER A 220 8.35 3.37 -3.17
C SER A 220 9.31 2.30 -2.59
N SER A 221 10.06 1.62 -3.47
CA SER A 221 11.11 0.65 -3.12
C SER A 221 12.53 1.23 -3.07
N GLN A 222 12.70 2.54 -3.34
CA GLN A 222 14.02 3.19 -3.41
C GLN A 222 14.43 4.05 -2.20
N SER A 223 13.74 3.98 -1.06
CA SER A 223 14.22 4.55 0.20
C SER A 223 14.13 3.56 1.36
#